data_AF-A0A813J791-F1
#
_entry.id   AF-A0A813J791-F1
#
_cell.length_a   1.000
_cell.length_b   1.000
_cell.length_c   1.000
_cell.angle_alpha   90.00
_cell.angle_beta   90.00
_cell.angle_gamma   90.00
#
_symmetry.space_group_name_H-M   'P 1'
#
loop_
_entity.id
_entity.type
_entity.pdbx_description
1 polymer ?
#
loop_
_entity_poly.entity_id
_entity_poly.type
_entity_poly.pdbx_seq_one_letter_code
_entity_poly.pdbx_strand_id
1 'polypeptide(L)'
;MEIAYTDAAGRHTPNFLNRGSGNLGGKTLAPGLYKFGSSVIIPTDCTIEGSVLSGETDTWIFQMSGDLIMAANKQVTLARGAKASNIVWQVAGYVEVKAGAHMEGILLVKTAAHFRTGSSLTGRILAQTAVTLQSSTVTQPS
;
A
#
# COMPACT_ATOMS: atom_id res chain seq x y z
N MET A 1 12.06 -12.16 1.37
CA MET A 1 10.70 -11.55 1.41
C MET A 1 9.63 -12.50 1.89
N GLU A 2 9.71 -13.81 1.62
CA GLU A 2 8.61 -14.77 1.92
C GLU A 2 8.16 -14.73 3.38
N ILE A 3 9.10 -14.79 4.33
CA ILE A 3 8.78 -14.73 5.78
C ILE A 3 7.97 -13.46 6.12
N ALA A 4 8.36 -12.31 5.59
CA ALA A 4 7.65 -11.05 5.83
C ALA A 4 6.26 -11.05 5.18
N TYR A 5 6.12 -11.65 4.00
CA TYR A 5 4.82 -11.83 3.35
C TYR A 5 3.91 -12.72 4.19
N THR A 6 4.39 -13.88 4.64
CA THR A 6 3.62 -14.80 5.49
C THR A 6 3.23 -14.17 6.83
N ASP A 7 4.16 -13.44 7.47
CA ASP A 7 3.87 -12.71 8.71
C ASP A 7 2.79 -11.64 8.51
N ALA A 8 2.93 -10.80 7.48
CA ALA A 8 1.96 -9.76 7.17
C ALA A 8 0.59 -10.35 6.80
N ALA A 9 0.53 -11.43 6.01
CA ALA A 9 -0.70 -12.13 5.63
C ALA A 9 -1.34 -12.88 6.81
N GLY A 10 -0.52 -13.32 7.76
CA GLY A 10 -0.90 -14.09 8.94
C GLY A 10 -1.41 -13.26 10.10
N ARG A 11 -1.29 -11.92 10.07
CA ARG A 11 -1.84 -11.08 11.15
C ARG A 11 -3.36 -11.30 11.28
N HIS A 12 -3.81 -11.46 12.51
CA HIS A 12 -5.22 -11.73 12.85
C HIS A 12 -5.88 -10.51 13.51
N THR A 13 -7.20 -10.59 13.76
CA THR A 13 -8.01 -9.55 14.43
C THR A 13 -7.89 -8.16 13.80
N PRO A 14 -8.37 -7.96 12.56
CA PRO A 14 -8.25 -6.67 11.88
C PRO A 14 -9.06 -5.57 12.60
N ASN A 15 -8.49 -4.37 12.69
CA ASN A 15 -9.21 -3.17 13.12
C ASN A 15 -10.29 -2.79 12.10
N PHE A 16 -10.03 -3.05 10.81
CA PHE A 16 -10.94 -2.73 9.72
C PHE A 16 -11.11 -3.92 8.77
N LEU A 17 -12.35 -4.36 8.57
CA LEU A 17 -12.70 -5.41 7.62
C LEU A 17 -13.44 -4.80 6.41
N ASN A 18 -12.93 -5.08 5.20
CA ASN A 18 -13.51 -4.64 3.92
C ASN A 18 -13.83 -3.14 3.87
N ARG A 19 -12.93 -2.30 4.38
CA ARG A 19 -13.13 -0.84 4.46
C ARG A 19 -13.48 -0.26 3.09
N GLY A 20 -14.60 0.46 3.00
CA GLY A 20 -15.04 1.07 1.73
C GLY A 20 -15.32 0.04 0.63
N SER A 21 -15.58 -1.22 0.99
CA SER A 21 -15.75 -2.34 0.05
C SER A 21 -14.57 -2.49 -0.92
N GLY A 22 -13.35 -2.25 -0.42
CA GLY A 22 -12.12 -2.28 -1.23
C GLY A 22 -11.79 -0.97 -1.92
N ASN A 23 -12.64 0.07 -1.84
CA ASN A 23 -12.34 1.39 -2.37
C ASN A 23 -11.79 2.32 -1.28
N LEU A 24 -10.51 2.67 -1.40
CA LEU A 24 -9.82 3.57 -0.46
C LEU A 24 -9.77 5.03 -0.94
N GLY A 25 -10.34 5.34 -2.10
CA GLY A 25 -10.41 6.69 -2.62
C GLY A 25 -11.12 7.66 -1.67
N GLY A 26 -10.50 8.79 -1.41
CA GLY A 26 -11.01 9.87 -0.56
C GLY A 26 -11.06 9.52 0.92
N LYS A 27 -10.38 8.44 1.33
CA LYS A 27 -10.34 8.01 2.74
C LYS A 27 -9.09 8.55 3.43
N THR A 28 -9.26 8.84 4.72
CA THR A 28 -8.17 8.94 5.70
C THR A 28 -8.07 7.62 6.44
N LEU A 29 -6.88 7.03 6.45
CA LEU A 29 -6.58 5.70 6.97
C LEU A 29 -5.76 5.83 8.25
N ALA A 30 -6.42 5.61 9.38
CA ALA A 30 -5.81 5.60 10.71
C ALA A 30 -4.92 4.36 10.91
N PRO A 31 -4.02 4.35 11.91
CA PRO A 31 -3.15 3.20 12.19
C PRO A 31 -3.92 1.91 12.42
N GLY A 32 -3.32 0.79 12.03
CA GLY A 32 -3.83 -0.55 12.35
C GLY A 32 -3.81 -1.55 11.20
N LEU A 33 -4.49 -2.68 11.46
CA LEU A 33 -4.62 -3.80 10.55
C LEU A 33 -5.91 -3.69 9.73
N TYR A 34 -5.76 -3.62 8.42
CA TYR A 34 -6.83 -3.64 7.44
C TYR A 34 -6.86 -4.98 6.72
N LYS A 35 -8.05 -5.58 6.60
CA LYS A 35 -8.24 -6.84 5.87
C LYS A 35 -9.31 -6.69 4.79
N PHE A 36 -8.97 -7.11 3.58
CA PHE A 36 -9.86 -7.16 2.43
C PHE A 36 -9.96 -8.59 1.92
N GLY A 37 -11.19 -9.10 1.82
CA GLY A 37 -11.49 -10.38 1.15
C GLY A 37 -11.55 -10.29 -0.37
N SER A 38 -11.16 -9.14 -0.94
CA SER A 38 -11.22 -8.82 -2.36
C SER A 38 -9.99 -8.02 -2.80
N SER A 39 -9.96 -7.64 -4.08
CA SER A 39 -9.07 -6.58 -4.59
C SER A 39 -9.40 -5.23 -3.95
N VAL A 40 -8.39 -4.35 -3.94
CA VAL A 40 -8.45 -2.98 -3.43
C VAL A 40 -8.13 -2.00 -4.56
N ILE A 41 -8.88 -0.90 -4.62
CA ILE A 41 -8.69 0.19 -5.57
C ILE A 41 -8.48 1.53 -4.88
N ILE A 42 -7.65 2.37 -5.49
CA ILE A 42 -7.42 3.77 -5.12
C ILE A 42 -7.75 4.66 -6.34
N PRO A 43 -9.05 4.93 -6.60
CA PRO A 43 -9.49 5.68 -7.79
C PRO A 43 -9.34 7.21 -7.64
N THR A 44 -9.24 7.69 -6.41
CA THR A 44 -8.96 9.08 -6.04
C THR A 44 -7.91 9.11 -4.94
N ASP A 45 -7.36 10.29 -4.63
CA ASP A 45 -6.35 10.44 -3.58
C ASP A 45 -6.83 9.89 -2.24
N CYS A 46 -5.90 9.39 -1.43
CA CYS A 46 -6.16 8.96 -0.06
C CYS A 46 -5.03 9.39 0.87
N THR A 47 -5.33 9.44 2.17
CA THR A 47 -4.38 9.89 3.19
C THR A 47 -4.14 8.75 4.18
N ILE A 48 -2.88 8.46 4.49
CA ILE A 48 -2.49 7.63 5.63
C ILE A 48 -2.06 8.59 6.74
N GLU A 49 -2.78 8.56 7.85
CA GLU A 49 -2.65 9.59 8.88
C GLU A 49 -2.32 8.95 10.22
N GLY A 50 -1.16 9.32 10.77
CA GLY A 50 -0.74 8.94 12.11
C GLY A 50 -1.63 9.55 13.20
N SER A 51 -1.63 8.94 14.36
CA SER A 51 -2.25 9.49 15.55
C SER A 51 -1.49 10.73 16.04
N VAL A 52 -2.17 11.56 16.83
CA VAL A 52 -1.61 12.83 17.33
C VAL A 52 -0.40 12.62 18.24
N LEU A 53 -0.33 11.50 18.96
CA LEU A 53 0.69 11.25 19.99
C LEU A 53 1.80 10.29 19.54
N SER A 54 1.54 9.41 18.57
CA SER A 54 2.47 8.35 18.17
C SER A 54 2.62 8.18 16.66
N GLY A 55 2.27 9.19 15.86
CA GLY A 55 2.27 9.09 14.40
C GLY A 55 3.55 8.56 13.75
N GLU A 56 4.72 8.82 14.35
CA GLU A 56 6.01 8.32 13.86
C GLU A 56 6.29 6.83 14.12
N THR A 57 5.60 6.25 15.10
CA THR A 57 5.75 4.84 15.51
C THR A 57 4.52 4.00 15.19
N ASP A 58 3.42 4.65 14.79
CA ASP A 58 2.22 4.01 14.30
C ASP A 58 2.52 3.15 13.08
N THR A 59 1.77 2.04 12.94
CA THR A 59 1.96 1.05 11.87
C THR A 59 0.68 0.76 11.13
N TRP A 60 0.82 0.43 9.85
CA TRP A 60 -0.28 0.05 8.97
C TRP A 60 0.06 -1.26 8.27
N ILE A 61 -0.87 -2.21 8.32
CA ILE A 61 -0.79 -3.43 7.52
C ILE A 61 -2.08 -3.56 6.74
N PHE A 62 -1.97 -3.53 5.41
CA PHE A 62 -3.07 -3.76 4.49
C PHE A 62 -2.96 -5.16 3.91
N GLN A 63 -3.86 -6.06 4.30
CA GLN A 63 -3.97 -7.42 3.77
C GLN A 63 -5.07 -7.47 2.71
N MET A 64 -4.76 -7.94 1.51
CA MET A 64 -5.77 -8.19 0.48
C MET A 64 -5.57 -9.54 -0.21
N SER A 65 -6.68 -10.25 -0.41
CA SER A 65 -6.69 -11.53 -1.15
C SER A 65 -6.65 -11.35 -2.67
N GLY A 66 -6.96 -10.14 -3.16
CA GLY A 66 -6.89 -9.79 -4.58
C GLY A 66 -5.73 -8.84 -4.91
N ASP A 67 -5.98 -8.00 -5.91
CA ASP A 67 -5.02 -7.03 -6.46
C ASP A 67 -5.07 -5.70 -5.73
N LEU A 68 -4.04 -4.88 -5.91
CA LEU A 68 -4.01 -3.46 -5.55
C LEU A 68 -3.86 -2.61 -6.81
N ILE A 69 -4.87 -1.79 -7.12
CA ILE A 69 -4.85 -0.96 -8.33
C ILE A 69 -5.03 0.51 -7.96
N MET A 70 -4.04 1.32 -8.32
CA MET A 70 -4.06 2.77 -8.13
C MET A 70 -4.27 3.49 -9.46
N ALA A 71 -5.27 4.38 -9.50
CA ALA A 71 -5.59 5.14 -10.71
C ALA A 71 -4.49 6.16 -11.06
N ALA A 72 -4.45 6.56 -12.34
CA ALA A 72 -3.45 7.50 -12.85
C ALA A 72 -3.57 8.87 -12.17
N ASN A 73 -2.44 9.53 -11.97
CA ASN A 73 -2.33 10.87 -11.39
C ASN A 73 -2.99 10.99 -10.00
N LYS A 74 -3.05 9.91 -9.23
CA LYS A 74 -3.52 9.91 -7.84
C LYS A 74 -2.37 9.85 -6.86
N GLN A 75 -2.64 10.23 -5.63
CA GLN A 75 -1.63 10.29 -4.58
C GLN A 75 -2.10 9.59 -3.30
N VAL A 76 -1.20 8.82 -2.70
CA VAL A 76 -1.27 8.45 -1.29
C VAL A 76 -0.43 9.47 -0.53
N THR A 77 -1.04 10.22 0.37
CA THR A 77 -0.36 11.26 1.15
C THR A 77 -0.16 10.80 2.59
N LEU A 78 1.02 11.02 3.16
CA LEU A 78 1.29 10.79 4.57
C LEU A 78 1.00 12.05 5.39
N ALA A 79 0.31 11.89 6.53
CA ALA A 79 -0.02 12.98 7.42
C ALA A 79 0.25 12.61 8.89
N ARG A 80 0.36 13.63 9.74
CA ARG A 80 0.54 13.50 11.20
C ARG A 80 1.66 12.53 11.59
N GLY A 81 2.82 12.67 10.95
CA GLY A 81 4.02 11.89 11.30
C GLY A 81 4.05 10.46 10.76
N ALA A 82 3.04 10.00 10.02
CA ALA A 82 3.07 8.70 9.37
C ALA A 82 4.33 8.56 8.49
N LYS A 83 5.03 7.43 8.62
CA LYS A 83 6.26 7.12 7.87
C LYS A 83 6.02 5.96 6.91
N ALA A 84 6.50 6.09 5.68
CA ALA A 84 6.41 5.05 4.66
C ALA A 84 7.05 3.72 5.12
N SER A 85 8.11 3.78 5.93
CA SER A 85 8.77 2.61 6.53
C SER A 85 7.86 1.79 7.47
N ASN A 86 6.77 2.38 7.99
CA ASN A 86 5.82 1.71 8.88
C ASN A 86 4.54 1.23 8.17
N ILE A 87 4.47 1.39 6.83
CA ILE A 87 3.30 1.04 6.03
C ILE A 87 3.62 -0.20 5.22
N VAL A 88 2.86 -1.26 5.41
CA VAL A 88 3.02 -2.54 4.70
C VAL A 88 1.75 -2.88 3.93
N TRP A 89 1.92 -3.16 2.65
CA TRP A 89 0.87 -3.65 1.75
C TRP A 89 1.16 -5.10 1.40
N GLN A 90 0.42 -6.04 1.98
CA GLN A 90 0.45 -7.43 1.60
C GLN A 90 -0.63 -7.69 0.54
N VAL A 91 -0.19 -8.07 -0.66
CA VAL A 91 -1.05 -8.24 -1.84
C VAL A 91 -0.93 -9.66 -2.37
N ALA A 92 -2.03 -10.42 -2.37
CA ALA A 92 -2.03 -11.80 -2.85
C ALA A 92 -2.15 -11.92 -4.39
N GLY A 93 -2.71 -10.89 -5.04
CA GLY A 93 -2.70 -10.72 -6.48
C GLY A 93 -1.48 -9.92 -6.95
N TYR A 94 -1.71 -9.02 -7.90
CA TYR A 94 -0.69 -8.09 -8.43
C TYR A 94 -0.90 -6.66 -7.92
N VAL A 95 0.13 -5.84 -8.08
CA VAL A 95 0.03 -4.38 -7.88
C VAL A 95 0.11 -3.68 -9.24
N GLU A 96 -0.77 -2.72 -9.48
CA GLU A 96 -0.63 -1.77 -10.59
C GLU A 96 -0.73 -0.33 -10.09
N VAL A 97 0.35 0.43 -10.28
CA VAL A 97 0.40 1.87 -10.06
C VAL A 97 0.42 2.55 -11.43
N LYS A 98 -0.72 3.16 -11.80
CA LYS A 98 -0.91 3.75 -13.13
C LYS A 98 -0.13 5.05 -13.30
N ALA A 99 -0.10 5.55 -14.54
CA ALA A 99 0.79 6.63 -14.95
C ALA A 99 0.66 7.87 -14.06
N GLY A 100 1.79 8.46 -13.69
CA GLY A 100 1.85 9.67 -12.85
C GLY A 100 1.34 9.52 -11.41
N ALA A 101 0.99 8.31 -10.96
CA ALA A 101 0.50 8.10 -9.60
C ALA A 101 1.65 7.98 -8.58
N HIS A 102 1.42 8.41 -7.34
CA HIS A 102 2.38 8.35 -6.24
C HIS A 102 1.87 7.46 -5.10
N MET A 103 2.67 6.46 -4.72
CA MET A 103 2.35 5.52 -3.64
C MET A 103 3.37 5.60 -2.50
N GLU A 104 2.96 5.19 -1.31
CA GLU A 104 3.75 5.23 -0.07
C GLU A 104 3.73 3.84 0.60
N GLY A 105 4.91 3.32 0.97
CA GLY A 105 5.04 2.11 1.79
C GLY A 105 5.77 0.91 1.17
N ILE A 106 5.80 -0.19 1.92
CA ILE A 106 6.47 -1.43 1.55
C ILE A 106 5.45 -2.37 0.89
N LEU A 107 5.68 -2.73 -0.38
CA LEU A 107 4.84 -3.66 -1.13
C LEU A 107 5.39 -5.08 -1.01
N LEU A 108 4.60 -5.98 -0.41
CA LEU A 108 4.83 -7.42 -0.35
C LEU A 108 3.84 -8.10 -1.30
N VAL A 109 4.26 -8.35 -2.53
CA VAL A 109 3.40 -8.77 -3.63
C VAL A 109 3.65 -10.23 -3.99
N LYS A 110 2.61 -11.07 -3.92
CA LYS A 110 2.73 -12.49 -4.23
C LYS A 110 2.98 -12.76 -5.71
N THR A 111 2.50 -11.87 -6.58
CA THR A 111 2.72 -12.01 -8.02
C THR A 111 3.59 -10.86 -8.53
N ALA A 112 3.10 -10.06 -9.47
CA ALA A 112 3.84 -9.01 -10.15
C ALA A 112 3.49 -7.61 -9.64
N ALA A 113 4.43 -6.67 -9.78
CA ALA A 113 4.23 -5.26 -9.54
C ALA A 113 4.50 -4.44 -10.82
N HIS A 114 3.51 -3.66 -11.25
CA HIS A 114 3.55 -2.86 -12.47
C HIS A 114 3.49 -1.36 -12.14
N PHE A 115 4.58 -0.65 -12.43
CA PHE A 115 4.67 0.80 -12.30
C PHE A 115 4.70 1.42 -13.70
N ARG A 116 3.63 2.15 -14.04
CA ARG A 116 3.45 2.77 -15.35
C ARG A 116 4.22 4.08 -15.46
N THR A 117 4.29 4.64 -16.67
CA THR A 117 5.06 5.85 -17.01
C THR A 117 4.90 6.96 -15.98
N GLY A 118 6.02 7.40 -15.39
CA GLY A 118 6.06 8.53 -14.47
C GLY A 118 5.42 8.29 -13.10
N SER A 119 5.01 7.06 -12.79
CA SER A 119 4.59 6.70 -11.43
C SER A 119 5.77 6.73 -10.46
N SER A 120 5.48 6.84 -9.16
CA SER A 120 6.50 6.87 -8.13
C SER A 120 6.08 6.14 -6.85
N LEU A 121 7.09 5.70 -6.09
CA LEU A 121 6.94 5.06 -4.79
C LEU A 121 8.03 5.58 -3.84
N THR A 122 7.63 6.01 -2.65
CA THR A 122 8.53 6.08 -1.49
C THR A 122 8.32 4.80 -0.67
N GLY A 123 9.26 3.86 -0.73
CA GLY A 123 8.99 2.51 -0.27
C GLY A 123 9.93 1.43 -0.79
N ARG A 124 9.44 0.20 -0.79
CA ARG A 124 10.14 -0.96 -1.37
C ARG A 124 9.15 -1.79 -2.17
N ILE A 125 9.59 -2.30 -3.33
CA ILE A 125 8.83 -3.26 -4.12
C ILE A 125 9.45 -4.64 -3.93
N LEU A 126 8.74 -5.54 -3.27
CA LEU A 126 9.15 -6.93 -3.05
C LEU A 126 8.08 -7.82 -3.68
N ALA A 127 8.30 -8.22 -4.93
CA ALA A 127 7.40 -9.07 -5.71
C ALA A 127 8.00 -10.47 -5.87
N GLN A 128 7.18 -11.52 -5.75
CA GLN A 128 7.68 -12.91 -5.88
C GLN A 128 7.84 -13.37 -7.33
N THR A 129 7.23 -12.67 -8.31
CA THR A 129 7.41 -13.02 -9.73
C THR A 129 8.21 -11.96 -10.49
N ALA A 130 7.67 -10.76 -10.68
CA ALA A 130 8.30 -9.72 -11.49
C ALA A 130 8.00 -8.31 -11.02
N VAL A 131 8.94 -7.39 -11.27
CA VAL A 131 8.74 -5.94 -11.13
C VAL A 131 8.98 -5.31 -12.50
N THR A 132 8.00 -4.57 -13.01
CA THR A 132 8.12 -3.83 -14.27
C THR A 132 7.99 -2.34 -14.03
N LEU A 133 9.01 -1.58 -14.43
CA LEU A 133 9.10 -0.14 -14.25
C LEU A 133 9.10 0.58 -15.60
N GLN A 134 8.19 1.53 -15.80
CA GLN A 134 8.16 2.40 -16.98
C GLN A 134 8.48 3.83 -16.52
N SER A 135 9.71 4.29 -16.73
CA SER A 135 10.17 5.64 -16.33
C SER A 135 9.65 6.08 -14.96
N SER A 136 9.73 5.19 -13.97
CA SER A 136 9.16 5.38 -12.64
C SER A 136 10.26 5.57 -11.61
N THR A 137 9.93 6.26 -10.52
CA THR A 137 10.88 6.59 -9.45
C THR A 137 10.57 5.76 -8.21
N VAL A 138 11.57 5.06 -7.67
CA VAL A 138 11.44 4.32 -6.42
C VAL A 138 12.51 4.81 -5.44
N THR A 139 12.06 5.40 -4.34
CA THR A 139 12.92 5.97 -3.29
C THR A 139 12.83 5.12 -2.04
N GLN A 140 13.96 4.69 -1.49
CA GLN A 140 13.98 3.94 -0.24
C GLN A 140 13.44 4.81 0.91
N PRO A 141 12.57 4.27 1.79
CA PRO A 141 12.07 5.02 2.94
C PRO A 141 13.16 5.21 3.98
N SER A 142 13.15 6.37 4.64
CA SER A 142 14.02 6.72 5.77
C SER A 142 13.60 6.05 7.08
#